data_AF-A0AAX6G0U8-F1
#
_entry.id   AF-A0AAX6G0U8-F1
#
_cell.length_a   1.000
_cell.length_b   1.000
_cell.length_c   1.000
_cell.angle_alpha   90.00
_cell.angle_beta   90.00
_cell.angle_gamma   90.00
#
_symmetry.space_group_name_H-M   'P 1'
#
loop_
_entity.id
_entity.type
_entity.pdbx_description
1 polymer ?
#
loop_
_entity_poly.entity_id
_entity_poly.type
_entity_poly.pdbx_seq_one_letter_code
_entity_poly.pdbx_strand_id
1 'polypeptide(L)' 'MPKLISREQSAYVRGREIVDNTILAQELIHDTASSNRGSNIAIKLDMAKAYDRLDWQYLLWVLRRFGFDNKFIDIIWGNI' A
#
# COMPACT_ATOMS: atom_id res chain seq x y z
N MET A 1 2.06 7.84 -12.96
CA MET A 1 1.44 6.85 -12.04
C MET A 1 2.28 5.59 -11.77
N PRO A 2 2.91 4.90 -12.74
CA PRO A 2 3.65 3.66 -12.43
C PRO A 2 4.90 3.85 -11.55
N LYS A 3 5.32 5.10 -11.30
CA LYS A 3 6.40 5.42 -10.34
C LYS A 3 5.94 5.52 -8.87
N LEU A 4 4.62 5.64 -8.63
CA LEU A 4 4.07 5.78 -7.26
C LEU A 4 3.60 4.46 -6.67
N ILE A 5 3.23 3.51 -7.53
CA ILE A 5 2.72 2.20 -7.13
C ILE A 5 3.87 1.20 -7.17
N SER A 6 4.23 0.66 -6.01
CA SER A 6 5.27 -0.38 -5.91
C SER A 6 4.86 -1.64 -6.66
N ARG A 7 5.82 -2.47 -7.08
CA ARG A 7 5.49 -3.76 -7.75
C ARG A 7 4.77 -4.73 -6.81
N GLU A 8 5.05 -4.59 -5.52
CA GLU A 8 4.57 -5.43 -4.44
C GLU A 8 3.15 -5.03 -3.97
N GLN A 9 2.62 -3.88 -4.43
CA GLN A 9 1.27 -3.44 -4.09
C GLN A 9 0.20 -4.19 -4.91
N SER A 10 -0.21 -5.37 -4.47
CA SER A 10 -1.20 -6.20 -5.18
C SER A 10 -2.64 -5.65 -5.11
N ALA A 11 -3.00 -4.97 -4.01
CA ALA A 11 -4.37 -4.50 -3.79
C ALA A 11 -4.69 -3.17 -4.49
N TYR A 12 -5.94 -3.05 -4.96
CA TYR A 12 -6.53 -1.84 -5.57
C TYR A 12 -5.79 -1.33 -6.83
N VAL A 13 -5.06 -2.21 -7.51
CA VAL A 13 -4.39 -1.91 -8.79
C VAL A 13 -5.05 -2.71 -9.90
N ARG A 14 -5.52 -2.04 -10.96
CA ARG A 14 -6.13 -2.70 -12.12
C ARG A 14 -5.13 -3.69 -12.73
N GLY A 15 -5.57 -4.93 -12.95
CA GLY A 15 -4.74 -5.99 -13.54
C GLY A 15 -3.83 -6.72 -12.55
N ARG A 16 -3.93 -6.41 -11.23
CA ARG A 16 -3.39 -7.26 -10.17
C ARG A 16 -4.55 -7.94 -9.47
N GLU A 17 -4.43 -9.24 -9.26
CA GLU A 17 -5.48 -10.05 -8.66
C GLU A 17 -5.18 -10.33 -7.19
N ILE A 18 -6.21 -10.69 -6.43
CA ILE A 18 -6.04 -11.10 -5.03
C ILE A 18 -5.11 -12.31 -4.90
N VAL A 19 -5.02 -13.12 -5.96
CA VAL A 19 -4.13 -14.29 -6.06
C VAL A 19 -2.66 -13.86 -5.95
N ASP A 20 -2.27 -12.72 -6.50
CA ASP A 20 -0.90 -12.19 -6.42
C ASP A 20 -0.47 -11.99 -4.96
N ASN A 21 -1.38 -11.53 -4.10
CA ASN A 21 -1.10 -11.36 -2.68
C ASN A 21 -0.90 -12.69 -1.94
N THR A 22 -1.64 -13.73 -2.33
CA THR A 22 -1.49 -15.08 -1.77
C THR A 22 -0.16 -15.69 -2.17
N ILE A 23 0.27 -15.49 -3.42
CA ILE A 23 1.58 -15.95 -3.91
C ILE A 23 2.70 -15.24 -3.13
N LEU A 24 2.64 -13.92 -2.98
CA LEU A 24 3.60 -13.15 -2.18
C LEU A 24 3.67 -13.64 -0.72
N ALA A 25 2.53 -13.96 -0.11
CA ALA A 25 2.49 -14.53 1.24
C ALA A 25 3.12 -15.92 1.32
N GLN A 26 2.90 -16.78 0.32
CA GLN A 26 3.52 -18.09 0.23
C GLN A 26 5.03 -17.99 0.06
N GLU A 27 5.52 -17.07 -0.78
CA GLU A 27 6.95 -16.80 -0.94
C GLU A 27 7.58 -16.33 0.36
N LEU A 28 6.94 -15.40 1.08
CA LEU A 28 7.40 -14.94 2.40
C LEU A 28 7.49 -16.09 3.40
N ILE A 29 6.47 -16.95 3.48
CA ILE A 29 6.48 -18.11 4.38
C ILE A 29 7.59 -19.09 3.99
N HIS A 30 7.73 -19.39 2.69
CA HIS A 30 8.77 -20.29 2.20
C HIS A 30 10.18 -19.77 2.50
N ASP A 31 10.43 -18.48 2.25
CA ASP A 31 11.73 -17.84 2.52
C ASP A 31 12.01 -17.85 4.03
N THR A 32 11.01 -17.53 4.86
CA THR A 32 11.16 -17.58 6.32
C THR A 32 11.44 -18.98 6.86
N ALA A 33 10.90 -20.01 6.23
CA ALA A 33 11.10 -21.41 6.60
C ALA A 33 12.46 -21.96 6.11
N SER A 34 13.09 -21.30 5.13
CA SER A 34 14.42 -21.70 4.65
C SER A 34 15.49 -21.31 5.69
N SER A 35 16.13 -22.30 6.32
CA SER A 35 17.16 -22.09 7.37
C SER A 35 18.49 -21.48 6.89
N ASN A 36 18.54 -20.95 5.67
CA ASN A 36 19.78 -20.58 4.99
C ASN A 36 20.35 -19.21 5.39
N ARG A 37 19.65 -18.41 6.20
CA ARG A 37 20.04 -17.02 6.55
C ARG A 37 19.80 -16.60 8.02
N GLY A 38 19.70 -17.55 8.95
CA GLY A 38 19.43 -17.25 10.37
C GLY A 38 17.93 -17.14 10.68
N SER A 39 17.56 -16.51 11.80
CA SER A 39 16.16 -16.38 12.24
C SER A 39 15.41 -15.36 11.36
N ASN A 40 14.46 -15.85 10.56
CA ASN A 40 13.61 -15.00 9.71
C ASN A 40 12.32 -14.60 10.46
N ILE A 41 11.89 -13.34 10.33
CA ILE A 41 10.68 -12.80 10.97
C ILE A 41 9.77 -12.21 9.88
N ALA A 42 8.51 -12.65 9.87
CA ALA A 42 7.46 -12.00 9.10
C ALA A 42 6.63 -11.08 10.01
N ILE A 43 6.42 -9.83 9.59
CA ILE A 43 5.61 -8.85 10.33
C ILE A 43 4.35 -8.57 9.52
N LYS A 44 3.18 -8.82 10.14
CA LYS A 44 1.89 -8.43 9.59
C LYS A 44 1.44 -7.13 10.23
N LEU A 45 1.29 -6.09 9.42
CA LEU A 45 0.72 -4.80 9.83
C LEU A 45 -0.69 -4.68 9.26
N ASP A 46 -1.67 -4.45 10.13
CA ASP A 46 -3.06 -4.21 9.75
C ASP A 46 -3.52 -2.88 10.36
N MET A 47 -4.18 -2.04 9.56
CA MET A 47 -4.68 -0.75 10.01
C MET A 47 -6.18 -0.82 10.28
N ALA A 48 -6.54 -0.88 11.56
CA ALA A 48 -7.94 -0.87 11.97
C ALA A 48 -8.63 0.43 11.55
N LYS A 49 -9.71 0.32 10.77
CA LYS A 49 -10.51 1.45 10.28
C LYS A 49 -9.64 2.52 9.61
N ALA A 50 -8.80 2.10 8.66
CA ALA A 50 -7.80 2.95 8.01
C ALA A 50 -8.37 4.27 7.46
N TYR A 51 -9.60 4.26 6.91
CA TYR A 51 -10.25 5.48 6.40
C TYR A 51 -10.78 6.39 7.52
N ASP A 52 -11.31 5.83 8.62
CA ASP A 52 -11.82 6.63 9.75
C ASP A 52 -10.68 7.32 10.53
N ARG A 53 -9.48 6.73 10.50
CA ARG A 53 -8.29 7.23 11.22
C ARG A 53 -7.34 8.04 10.34
N LEU A 54 -7.67 8.23 9.07
CA LEU A 54 -6.81 8.96 8.15
C LEU A 54 -6.82 10.45 8.51
N ASP A 55 -5.63 11.03 8.68
CA ASP A 55 -5.50 12.48 8.74
C ASP A 55 -5.64 13.06 7.32
N TRP A 56 -6.75 13.73 7.07
CA TRP A 56 -7.06 14.35 5.79
C TRP A 56 -6.07 15.44 5.40
N GLN A 57 -5.54 16.22 6.36
CA GLN A 57 -4.52 17.22 6.06
C GLN A 57 -3.22 16.56 5.60
N TYR A 58 -2.84 15.45 6.23
CA TYR A 58 -1.71 14.65 5.81
C TYR A 58 -1.91 14.09 4.40
N LEU A 59 -3.10 13.54 4.08
CA LEU A 59 -3.41 13.06 2.73
C LEU A 59 -3.23 14.17 1.68
N LEU A 60 -3.80 15.35 1.90
CA LEU A 60 -3.66 16.48 0.97
C LEU A 60 -2.20 16.91 0.80
N TRP A 61 -1.42 16.91 1.88
CA TRP A 61 0.02 17.20 1.81
C TRP A 61 0.76 16.19 0.94
N VAL A 62 0.48 14.89 1.11
CA VAL A 62 1.07 13.81 0.30
C VAL A 62 0.71 13.96 -1.18
N LEU A 63 -0.55 14.26 -1.50
CA LEU A 63 -0.98 14.48 -2.89
C LEU A 63 -0.26 15.67 -3.53
N ARG A 64 -0.12 16.79 -2.81
CA ARG A 64 0.69 17.94 -3.29
C ARG A 64 2.15 17.53 -3.51
N ARG A 65 2.74 16.78 -2.57
CA ARG A 65 4.14 16.35 -2.65
C ARG A 65 4.42 15.45 -3.86
N PHE A 66 3.45 14.60 -4.24
CA PHE A 66 3.56 13.76 -5.43
C PHE A 66 3.21 14.49 -6.74
N GLY A 67 2.89 15.78 -6.69
CA GLY A 67 2.66 16.61 -7.87
C GLY A 67 1.29 16.43 -8.51
N PHE A 68 0.28 16.02 -7.75
CA PHE A 68 -1.10 16.02 -8.23
C PHE A 68 -1.61 17.44 -8.44
N ASP A 69 -2.47 17.63 -9.45
CA ASP A 69 -3.03 18.94 -9.79
C ASP A 69 -3.93 19.48 -8.67
N ASN A 70 -3.88 20.80 -8.45
CA ASN A 70 -4.66 21.44 -7.39
C ASN A 70 -6.17 21.23 -7.56
N LYS A 71 -6.70 21.20 -8.80
CA LYS A 71 -8.14 20.94 -9.02
C LYS A 71 -8.55 19.56 -8.54
N PHE A 72 -7.69 18.57 -8.72
CA PHE A 72 -7.94 17.22 -8.22
C PHE A 72 -7.93 17.17 -6.68
N ILE A 73 -6.98 17.87 -6.07
CA ILE A 73 -6.87 17.98 -4.61
C ILE A 73 -8.08 18.70 -4.02
N ASP A 74 -8.58 19.75 -4.68
CA ASP A 74 -9.77 20.50 -4.28
C ASP A 74 -11.04 19.65 -4.36
N ILE A 75 -11.16 18.79 -5.38
CA ILE A 75 -12.26 17.81 -5.48
C ILE A 75 -12.21 16.85 -4.29
N ILE A 76 -11.04 16.31 -3.94
CA ILE A 76 -10.91 15.41 -2.79
C ILE A 76 -11.30 16.15 -1.51
N TRP A 77 -10.82 17.37 -1.30
CA TRP A 77 -11.16 18.17 -0.12
C TRP A 77 -12.64 18.49 -0.02
N GLY A 78 -13.31 18.81 -1.14
CA GLY A 78 -14.74 19.11 -1.16
C GLY A 78 -15.66 17.89 -0.95
N ASN A 79 -15.12 16.67 -0.93
CA ASN A 79 -15.87 15.42 -0.73
C ASN A 79 -15.54 14.73 0.62
N ILE A 80 -14.70 15.36 1.44
CA ILE A 80 -14.41 14.97 2.83
C ILE A 80 -15.35 15.74 3.75
#